data_AF-A0A0M3V1W6-F1
#
_entry.id   AF-A0A0M3V1W6-F1
#
_cell.length_a   1.000
_cell.length_b   1.000
_cell.length_c   1.000
_cell.angle_alpha   90.00
_cell.angle_beta   90.00
_cell.angle_gamma   90.00
#
_symmetry.space_group_name_H-M   'P 1'
#
loop_
_entity.id
_entity.type
_entity.pdbx_description
1 polymer ?
#
loop_
_entity_poly.entity_id
_entity_poly.type
_entity_poly.pdbx_seq_one_letter_code
_entity_poly.pdbx_strand_id
1 'polypeptide(L)'
;MSISARNQLNVEITEVRTGAVNSLISAKLAGGEVLKATVTVDSEKGLDLKVGKKAIFLFKASSVIVSKDDSIKLSATNQIKGVVSEIKDGAVNAEVIIDVNGSKISAIITRESVSSLALKAGDKVTAIIKATQIIVGVK
;
A
#
# COMPACT_ATOMS: atom_id res chain seq x y z
N MET A 1 -19.01 1.68 6.91
CA MET A 1 -18.56 2.94 6.31
C MET A 1 -18.13 2.65 4.87
N SER A 2 -18.59 3.43 3.90
CA SER A 2 -18.19 3.28 2.49
C SER A 2 -17.10 4.30 2.19
N ILE A 3 -15.89 3.84 1.86
CA ILE A 3 -14.72 4.69 1.55
C ILE A 3 -14.28 4.38 0.12
N SER A 4 -13.96 5.41 -0.66
CA SER A 4 -13.55 5.26 -2.07
C SER A 4 -12.13 4.70 -2.27
N ALA A 5 -11.34 4.60 -1.19
CA ALA A 5 -10.03 3.96 -1.24
C ALA A 5 -10.20 2.47 -1.54
N ARG A 6 -9.63 2.02 -2.67
CA ARG A 6 -9.69 0.62 -3.11
C ARG A 6 -8.82 -0.29 -2.25
N ASN A 7 -7.75 0.25 -1.67
CA ASN A 7 -6.89 -0.48 -0.77
C ASN A 7 -7.34 -0.23 0.65
N GLN A 8 -7.88 -1.27 1.29
CA GLN A 8 -8.28 -1.28 2.70
C GLN A 8 -7.73 -2.56 3.32
N LEU A 9 -6.50 -2.48 3.81
CA LEU A 9 -5.75 -3.65 4.25
C LEU A 9 -5.85 -3.79 5.76
N ASN A 10 -6.39 -4.92 6.23
CA ASN A 10 -6.36 -5.25 7.66
C ASN A 10 -4.94 -5.57 8.08
N VAL A 11 -4.45 -4.88 9.10
CA VAL A 11 -3.09 -5.00 9.61
C VAL A 11 -3.09 -5.07 11.13
N GLU A 12 -2.02 -5.63 11.69
CA GLU A 12 -1.70 -5.53 13.11
C GLU A 12 -0.47 -4.64 13.28
N ILE A 13 -0.56 -3.62 14.14
CA ILE A 13 0.55 -2.70 14.39
C ILE A 13 1.66 -3.45 15.10
N THR A 14 2.87 -3.42 14.53
CA THR A 14 4.06 -4.08 15.08
C THR A 14 5.06 -3.09 15.68
N GLU A 15 5.01 -1.83 15.27
CA GLU A 15 5.90 -0.78 15.77
C GLU A 15 5.22 0.59 15.67
N VAL A 16 5.42 1.42 16.69
CA VAL A 16 5.06 2.85 16.67
C VAL A 16 6.31 3.64 17.03
N ARG A 17 6.78 4.44 16.08
CA ARG A 17 7.93 5.33 16.29
C ARG A 17 7.46 6.78 16.26
N THR A 18 7.19 7.33 17.43
CA THR A 18 6.75 8.71 17.63
C THR A 18 7.91 9.68 17.40
N GLY A 19 7.71 10.67 16.53
CA GLY A 19 8.64 11.78 16.33
C GLY A 19 8.13 13.08 16.97
N ALA A 20 8.73 14.21 16.60
CA ALA A 20 8.31 15.52 17.12
C ALA A 20 6.96 16.01 16.52
N VAL A 21 6.71 15.70 15.25
CA VAL A 21 5.52 16.15 14.50
C VAL A 21 4.73 14.98 13.94
N ASN A 22 5.46 14.00 13.39
CA ASN A 22 4.89 12.81 12.78
C ASN A 22 5.39 11.54 13.46
N SER A 23 4.58 10.51 13.34
CA SER A 23 4.85 9.17 13.83
C SER A 23 4.86 8.19 12.67
N LEU A 24 5.78 7.24 12.72
CA LEU A 24 5.87 6.16 11.77
C LEU A 24 5.24 4.91 12.39
N ILE A 25 4.20 4.39 11.75
CA ILE A 25 3.46 3.21 12.18
C ILE A 25 3.85 2.07 11.26
N SER A 26 4.55 1.06 11.77
CA SER A 26 4.79 -0.19 11.04
C SER A 26 3.70 -1.19 11.43
N ALA A 27 3.11 -1.85 10.44
CA ALA A 27 2.04 -2.82 10.66
C ALA A 27 2.13 -3.98 9.67
N LYS A 28 1.78 -5.18 10.13
CA LYS A 28 1.94 -6.44 9.42
C LYS A 28 0.61 -6.91 8.83
N LEU A 29 0.63 -7.36 7.58
CA LEU A 29 -0.45 -8.08 6.92
C LEU A 29 -0.50 -9.55 7.37
N ALA A 30 -1.64 -10.20 7.19
CA ALA A 30 -1.77 -11.64 7.45
C ALA A 30 -0.74 -12.49 6.69
N GLY A 31 -0.39 -12.09 5.46
CA GLY A 31 0.60 -12.76 4.60
C GLY A 31 2.05 -12.63 5.05
N GLY A 32 2.35 -11.75 6.00
CA GLY A 32 3.70 -11.56 6.52
C GLY A 32 4.30 -10.18 6.25
N GLU A 33 3.86 -9.52 5.18
CA GLU A 33 4.43 -8.26 4.71
C GLU A 33 4.18 -7.13 5.70
N VAL A 34 5.18 -6.26 5.84
CA VAL A 34 5.10 -5.08 6.71
C VAL A 34 4.94 -3.84 5.84
N LEU A 35 3.93 -3.05 6.15
CA LEU A 35 3.72 -1.71 5.60
C LEU A 35 3.98 -0.66 6.67
N LYS A 36 4.33 0.54 6.23
CA LYS A 36 4.59 1.71 7.05
C LYS A 36 3.69 2.86 6.63
N ALA A 37 2.99 3.45 7.60
CA ALA A 37 2.22 4.67 7.44
C ALA A 37 2.86 5.81 8.24
N THR A 38 2.77 7.04 7.73
CA THR A 38 3.17 8.23 8.47
C THR A 38 1.94 9.03 8.81
N VAL A 39 1.71 9.26 10.10
CA VAL A 39 0.58 10.04 10.64
C VAL A 39 1.09 11.14 11.56
N THR A 40 0.25 12.13 11.87
CA THR A 40 0.61 13.13 12.90
C THR A 40 0.65 12.48 14.28
N VAL A 41 1.45 13.03 15.20
CA VAL A 41 1.47 12.58 16.60
C VAL A 41 0.08 12.68 17.25
N ASP A 42 -0.70 13.70 16.88
CA ASP A 42 -2.07 13.85 17.36
C ASP A 42 -2.99 12.74 16.86
N SER A 43 -2.81 12.29 15.62
CA SER A 43 -3.56 11.15 15.08
C SER A 43 -3.16 9.84 15.74
N GLU A 44 -1.86 9.64 16.00
CA GLU A 44 -1.37 8.49 16.76
C GLU A 44 -2.04 8.41 18.12
N LYS A 45 -1.98 9.50 18.90
CA LYS A 45 -2.54 9.57 20.25
C LYS A 45 -4.07 9.48 20.22
N GLY A 46 -4.72 10.24 19.35
CA GLY A 46 -6.18 10.29 19.23
C GLY A 46 -6.81 8.96 18.81
N LEU A 47 -6.09 8.16 18.03
CA LEU A 47 -6.53 6.81 17.64
C LEU A 47 -5.97 5.71 18.56
N ASP A 48 -5.20 6.06 19.60
CA ASP A 48 -4.53 5.14 20.52
C ASP A 48 -3.76 4.05 19.73
N LEU A 49 -2.93 4.47 18.77
CA LEU A 49 -2.14 3.55 17.96
C LEU A 49 -0.99 2.98 18.81
N LYS A 50 -0.97 1.66 18.99
CA LYS A 50 0.03 0.93 19.77
C LYS A 50 0.25 -0.47 19.23
N VAL A 51 1.39 -1.05 19.57
CA VAL A 51 1.76 -2.42 19.18
C VAL A 51 0.66 -3.42 19.60
N GLY A 52 0.35 -4.38 18.72
CA GLY A 52 -0.70 -5.38 18.89
C GLY A 52 -2.11 -4.89 18.53
N LYS A 53 -2.31 -3.59 18.30
CA LYS A 53 -3.62 -3.07 17.91
C LYS A 53 -3.90 -3.40 16.44
N LYS A 54 -5.12 -3.90 16.19
CA LYS A 54 -5.63 -4.09 14.82
C LYS A 54 -6.03 -2.76 14.22
N ALA A 55 -5.63 -2.53 12.98
CA ALA A 55 -5.92 -1.33 12.22
C ALA A 55 -6.23 -1.67 10.76
N ILE A 56 -6.68 -0.66 10.01
CA ILE A 56 -6.88 -0.72 8.58
C ILE A 56 -5.98 0.33 7.94
N PHE A 57 -5.08 -0.10 7.06
CA PHE A 57 -4.31 0.80 6.22
C PHE A 57 -5.09 1.08 4.94
N LEU A 58 -5.40 2.36 4.71
CA LEU A 58 -6.28 2.86 3.67
C LEU A 58 -5.48 3.73 2.70
N PHE A 59 -5.50 3.42 1.41
CA PHE A 59 -4.87 4.27 0.40
C PHE A 59 -5.55 4.15 -0.96
N LYS A 60 -5.45 5.21 -1.77
CA LYS A 60 -6.07 5.26 -3.09
C LYS A 60 -5.27 4.40 -4.07
N ALA A 61 -5.93 3.71 -5.00
CA ALA A 61 -5.23 2.91 -6.00
C ALA A 61 -4.30 3.75 -6.90
N SER A 62 -4.62 5.03 -7.12
CA SER A 62 -3.77 5.96 -7.89
C SER A 62 -2.53 6.44 -7.14
N SER A 63 -2.33 6.08 -5.86
CA SER A 63 -1.06 6.37 -5.15
C SER A 63 -0.08 5.20 -5.18
N VAL A 64 -0.46 4.09 -5.83
CA VAL A 64 0.39 2.91 -6.00
C VAL A 64 1.15 3.00 -7.31
N ILE A 65 2.48 2.92 -7.22
CA ILE A 65 3.37 2.77 -8.37
C ILE A 65 3.68 1.29 -8.55
N VAL A 66 3.70 0.82 -9.79
CA VAL A 66 4.04 -0.58 -10.13
C VAL A 66 5.39 -0.59 -10.82
N SER A 67 6.31 -1.41 -10.33
CA SER A 67 7.62 -1.63 -10.95
C SER A 67 7.85 -3.12 -11.25
N LYS A 68 8.57 -3.41 -12.34
CA LYS A 68 9.16 -4.72 -12.62
C LYS A 68 10.65 -4.78 -12.26
N ASP A 69 11.22 -3.66 -11.83
CA ASP A 69 12.62 -3.51 -11.46
C ASP A 69 12.76 -2.93 -10.05
N ASP A 70 13.61 -3.55 -9.24
CA ASP A 70 13.92 -3.14 -7.86
C ASP A 70 15.33 -2.50 -7.75
N SER A 71 16.00 -2.23 -8.88
CA SER A 71 17.38 -1.73 -8.91
C SER A 71 17.53 -0.29 -8.40
N ILE A 72 16.44 0.48 -8.39
CA ILE A 72 16.45 1.91 -8.07
C ILE A 72 16.20 2.11 -6.57
N LYS A 73 17.05 2.94 -5.94
CA LYS A 73 16.83 3.39 -4.57
C LYS A 73 15.73 4.45 -4.53
N LEU A 74 14.66 4.15 -3.81
CA LEU A 74 13.52 5.04 -3.65
C LEU A 74 13.36 5.46 -2.18
N SER A 75 12.89 6.68 -1.95
CA SER A 75 12.48 7.12 -0.61
C SER A 75 11.15 6.49 -0.15
N ALA A 76 10.44 5.81 -1.06
CA ALA A 76 9.23 5.06 -0.72
C ALA A 76 9.62 3.81 0.08
N THR A 77 9.17 3.76 1.33
CA THR A 77 9.51 2.67 2.26
C THR A 77 8.67 1.41 2.04
N ASN A 78 7.48 1.55 1.45
CA ASN A 78 6.65 0.42 1.11
C ASN A 78 6.98 0.01 -0.31
N GLN A 79 7.73 -1.09 -0.45
CA GLN A 79 8.06 -1.74 -1.70
C GLN A 79 7.67 -3.21 -1.54
N ILE A 80 6.42 -3.51 -1.90
CA ILE A 80 5.76 -4.76 -1.56
C ILE A 80 5.76 -5.66 -2.80
N LYS A 81 6.53 -6.75 -2.73
CA LYS A 81 6.61 -7.71 -3.83
C LYS A 81 5.30 -8.50 -3.93
N GLY A 82 4.89 -8.76 -5.16
CA GLY A 82 3.67 -9.51 -5.44
C GLY A 82 3.63 -10.02 -6.86
N VAL A 83 2.49 -10.60 -7.21
CA VAL A 83 2.22 -11.12 -8.56
C VAL A 83 0.96 -10.45 -9.09
N VAL A 84 1.00 -10.00 -10.34
CA VAL A 84 -0.19 -9.45 -10.99
C VAL A 84 -1.22 -10.57 -11.14
N SER A 85 -2.35 -10.42 -10.47
CA SER A 85 -3.46 -11.39 -10.53
C SER A 85 -4.47 -11.05 -11.63
N GLU A 86 -4.68 -9.77 -11.89
CA GLU A 86 -5.67 -9.28 -12.86
C GLU A 86 -5.25 -7.89 -13.38
N ILE A 87 -5.54 -7.61 -14.65
CA ILE A 87 -5.46 -6.26 -15.23
C ILE A 87 -6.82 -5.98 -15.89
N LYS A 88 -7.44 -4.86 -15.53
CA LYS A 88 -8.67 -4.35 -16.14
C LYS A 88 -8.34 -3.11 -16.94
N ASP A 89 -8.30 -3.25 -18.25
CA ASP A 89 -8.02 -2.14 -19.15
C ASP A 89 -9.21 -1.19 -19.26
N GLY A 90 -8.90 0.10 -19.22
CA GLY A 90 -9.79 1.19 -19.60
C GLY A 90 -9.16 2.03 -20.71
N ALA A 91 -9.92 2.97 -21.28
CA ALA A 91 -9.46 3.78 -22.41
C ALA A 91 -8.21 4.63 -22.08
N VAL A 92 -8.12 5.14 -20.85
CA VAL A 92 -7.03 6.03 -20.37
C VAL A 92 -6.18 5.37 -19.29
N ASN A 93 -6.84 4.72 -18.33
CA ASN A 93 -6.20 4.06 -17.19
C ASN A 93 -6.54 2.58 -17.17
N ALA A 94 -5.71 1.81 -16.49
CA ALA A 94 -5.95 0.41 -16.17
C ALA A 94 -5.92 0.20 -14.65
N GLU A 95 -6.76 -0.72 -14.17
CA GLU A 95 -6.70 -1.23 -12.80
C GLU A 95 -5.87 -2.51 -12.78
N VAL A 96 -4.74 -2.49 -12.08
CA VAL A 96 -3.85 -3.64 -11.88
C VAL A 96 -4.06 -4.16 -10.47
N ILE A 97 -4.44 -5.42 -10.33
CA ILE A 97 -4.63 -6.09 -9.04
C ILE A 97 -3.43 -7.00 -8.76
N ILE A 98 -2.69 -6.69 -7.70
CA ILE A 98 -1.48 -7.40 -7.30
C ILE A 98 -1.80 -8.26 -6.08
N ASP A 99 -1.57 -9.56 -6.18
CA ASP A 99 -1.60 -10.47 -5.04
C ASP A 99 -0.28 -10.38 -4.26
N VAL A 100 -0.41 -10.22 -2.96
CA VAL A 100 0.66 -10.11 -1.98
C VAL A 100 0.33 -11.10 -0.86
N ASN A 101 0.73 -12.35 -1.07
CA ASN A 101 0.54 -13.45 -0.12
C ASN A 101 -0.89 -13.52 0.44
N GLY A 102 -1.87 -13.49 -0.49
CA GLY A 102 -3.30 -13.56 -0.19
C GLY A 102 -3.99 -12.22 0.13
N SER A 103 -3.22 -11.13 0.30
CA SER A 103 -3.77 -9.77 0.31
C SER A 103 -3.74 -9.17 -1.09
N LYS A 104 -4.73 -8.34 -1.45
CA LYS A 104 -4.79 -7.69 -2.77
C LYS A 104 -4.47 -6.20 -2.65
N ILE A 105 -3.57 -5.71 -3.51
CA ILE A 105 -3.31 -4.29 -3.72
C ILE A 105 -3.81 -3.91 -5.12
N SER A 106 -4.74 -2.96 -5.20
CA SER A 106 -5.20 -2.33 -6.44
C SER A 106 -4.35 -1.10 -6.74
N ALA A 107 -3.84 -1.03 -7.97
CA ALA A 107 -3.14 0.12 -8.54
C ALA A 107 -3.91 0.65 -9.74
N ILE A 108 -4.05 1.97 -9.85
CA ILE A 108 -4.56 2.64 -11.06
C ILE A 108 -3.36 3.32 -11.72
N ILE A 109 -2.96 2.80 -12.88
CA ILE A 109 -1.87 3.35 -13.70
C ILE A 109 -2.39 3.68 -15.10
N THR A 110 -1.61 4.41 -15.89
CA THR A 110 -2.01 4.69 -17.29
C THR A 110 -1.98 3.42 -18.12
N ARG A 111 -2.86 3.32 -19.12
CA ARG A 111 -2.82 2.21 -20.08
C ARG A 111 -1.47 2.13 -20.80
N GLU A 112 -0.87 3.29 -21.07
CA GLU A 112 0.48 3.39 -21.62
C GLU A 112 1.53 2.74 -20.70
N SER A 113 1.42 2.91 -19.38
CA SER A 113 2.31 2.28 -18.41
C SER A 113 2.17 0.76 -18.37
N VAL A 114 0.96 0.22 -18.53
CA VAL A 114 0.75 -1.23 -18.70
C VAL A 114 1.50 -1.74 -19.93
N SER A 115 1.36 -1.02 -21.05
CA SER A 115 2.02 -1.39 -22.31
C SER A 115 3.55 -1.26 -22.23
N SER A 116 4.08 -0.18 -21.66
CA SER A 116 5.52 0.08 -21.60
C SER A 116 6.25 -0.88 -20.68
N LEU A 117 5.61 -1.31 -19.59
CA LEU A 117 6.12 -2.34 -18.68
C LEU A 117 5.86 -3.76 -19.20
N ALA A 118 5.14 -3.91 -20.32
CA ALA A 118 4.64 -5.19 -20.83
C ALA A 118 4.02 -6.05 -19.72
N LEU A 119 3.15 -5.43 -18.90
CA LEU A 119 2.50 -6.07 -17.76
C LEU A 119 1.44 -7.06 -18.23
N LYS A 120 1.43 -8.24 -17.63
CA LYS A 120 0.38 -9.26 -17.79
C LYS A 120 0.13 -9.99 -16.48
N ALA A 121 -1.01 -10.67 -16.39
CA ALA A 121 -1.28 -11.58 -15.27
C ALA A 121 -0.16 -12.63 -15.15
N GLY A 122 0.25 -12.92 -13.92
CA GLY A 122 1.37 -13.78 -13.58
C GLY A 122 2.73 -13.08 -13.49
N ASP A 123 2.85 -11.82 -13.92
CA ASP A 123 4.12 -11.09 -13.79
C ASP A 123 4.44 -10.80 -12.32
N LYS A 124 5.71 -10.98 -11.95
CA LYS A 124 6.24 -10.52 -10.66
C LYS A 124 6.47 -9.02 -10.73
N VAL A 125 5.95 -8.31 -9.74
CA VAL A 125 6.03 -6.85 -9.64
C VAL A 125 6.25 -6.42 -8.20
N THR A 126 6.65 -5.17 -8.04
CA THR A 126 6.73 -4.48 -6.75
C THR A 126 5.71 -3.35 -6.74
N ALA A 127 4.77 -3.40 -5.79
CA ALA A 127 3.85 -2.32 -5.49
C ALA A 127 4.52 -1.32 -4.54
N ILE A 128 4.65 -0.07 -4.98
CA ILE A 128 5.42 0.96 -4.30
C ILE A 128 4.45 2.05 -3.82
N ILE A 129 4.45 2.33 -2.51
CA ILE A 129 3.56 3.32 -1.89
C ILE A 129 4.36 4.17 -0.90
N LYS A 130 4.29 5.49 -1.01
CA LYS A 130 4.90 6.38 -0.01
C LYS A 130 4.12 6.28 1.32
N ALA A 131 4.80 6.19 2.45
CA ALA A 131 4.15 6.05 3.77
C ALA A 131 3.14 7.18 4.08
N THR A 132 3.37 8.38 3.55
CA THR A 132 2.47 9.54 3.71
C THR A 132 1.19 9.45 2.85
N GLN A 133 1.05 8.44 1.99
CA GLN A 133 -0.16 8.19 1.20
C GLN A 133 -1.09 7.16 1.87
N ILE A 134 -0.69 6.61 3.02
CA ILE A 134 -1.45 5.63 3.77
C ILE A 134 -2.11 6.32 4.96
N ILE A 135 -3.44 6.24 5.02
CA ILE A 135 -4.27 6.65 6.15
C ILE A 135 -4.46 5.44 7.07
N VAL A 136 -4.45 5.68 8.39
CA VAL A 136 -4.70 4.64 9.39
C VAL A 136 -6.10 4.82 9.94
N GLY A 137 -6.91 3.77 9.86
CA GLY A 137 -8.20 3.66 10.54
C GLY A 137 -8.15 2.58 11.62
N VAL A 138 -8.87 2.78 12.72
CA VAL A 138 -9.10 1.75 13.75
C VAL A 138 -10.61 1.57 13.94
N LYS A 139 -11.02 0.39 14.41
CA LYS A 139 -12.39 0.14 14.87
C LYS A 139 -12.47 0.31 16.38
#